data_AF-A0A7V8NX50-F1
#
_entry.id   AF-A0A7V8NX50-F1
#
_cell.length_a   1.000
_cell.length_b   1.000
_cell.length_c   1.000
_cell.angle_alpha   90.00
_cell.angle_beta   90.00
_cell.angle_gamma   90.00
#
_symmetry.space_group_name_H-M   'P 1'
#
loop_
_entity.id
_entity.type
_entity.pdbx_description
1 polymer ?
#
loop_
_entity_poly.entity_id
_entity_poly.type
_entity_poly.pdbx_seq_one_letter_code
_entity_poly.pdbx_strand_id
1 'polypeptide(L)'
;MKSRTFLLLLVAGGVFTQSLLAQTSAEIDITFKKFVLHNGLTLIVHEDHKAPIVAVNVWYHVGSKSEKPGKTGFAHLFEHLMFGGSEHA
;
A
#
# COMPACT_ATOMS: atom_id res chain seq x y z
N MET A 1 22.99 61.19 19.89
CA MET A 1 23.77 61.26 21.14
C MET A 1 24.02 59.85 21.63
N LYS A 2 25.28 59.53 21.93
CA LYS A 2 25.81 58.19 22.20
C LYS A 2 25.28 57.59 23.51
N SER A 3 25.38 56.25 23.56
CA SER A 3 25.62 55.42 24.75
C SER A 3 24.41 54.90 25.51
N ARG A 4 24.24 53.56 25.47
CA ARG A 4 24.30 52.64 26.64
C ARG A 4 23.89 51.23 26.20
N THR A 5 24.86 50.32 26.12
CA THR A 5 24.99 49.19 27.05
C THR A 5 24.04 48.05 26.71
N PHE A 6 24.54 46.95 26.15
CA PHE A 6 24.14 45.63 26.65
C PHE A 6 25.27 44.62 26.45
N LEU A 7 25.47 43.89 27.54
CA LEU A 7 26.55 43.02 27.93
C LEU A 7 26.58 41.74 27.08
N LEU A 8 27.78 41.33 26.64
CA LEU A 8 28.04 39.97 26.20
C LEU A 8 27.69 39.01 27.34
N LEU A 9 26.78 38.06 27.10
CA LEU A 9 26.73 36.81 27.85
C LEU A 9 26.89 35.67 26.85
N LEU A 10 28.11 35.15 26.81
CA LEU A 10 28.46 33.83 26.31
C LEU A 10 27.58 32.80 27.03
N VAL A 11 26.64 32.19 26.31
CA VAL A 11 26.07 30.90 26.71
C VAL A 11 26.69 29.85 25.80
N ALA A 12 27.44 28.99 26.47
CA ALA A 12 28.18 27.88 25.94
C ALA A 12 27.31 26.91 25.13
N GLY A 13 27.94 26.34 24.10
CA GLY A 13 28.07 24.89 24.00
C GLY A 13 26.76 24.11 23.85
N GLY A 14 26.38 23.88 22.60
CA GLY A 14 25.33 22.92 22.28
C GLY A 14 25.06 22.87 20.80
N VAL A 15 26.08 22.55 19.99
CA VAL A 15 25.83 22.14 18.60
C VAL A 15 25.10 20.80 18.69
N PHE A 16 23.78 20.83 18.62
CA PHE A 16 22.97 19.62 18.50
C PHE A 16 23.16 19.08 17.08
N THR A 17 24.25 18.36 16.85
CA THR A 17 24.43 17.55 15.65
C THR A 17 23.42 16.41 15.70
N GLN A 18 22.23 16.60 15.15
CA GLN A 18 21.35 15.48 14.85
C GLN A 18 22.04 14.65 13.77
N SER A 19 22.53 13.47 14.17
CA SER A 19 22.90 12.42 13.24
C SER A 19 21.64 12.02 12.48
N LEU A 20 21.55 12.37 11.20
CA LEU A 20 20.63 11.72 10.27
C LEU A 20 21.13 10.28 10.10
N LEU A 21 20.73 9.39 11.01
CA LEU A 21 20.75 7.97 10.70
C LEU A 21 19.70 7.77 9.61
N ALA A 22 20.16 7.68 8.36
CA ALA A 22 19.34 7.23 7.25
C ALA A 22 18.82 5.84 7.61
N GLN A 23 17.56 5.77 8.02
CA GLN A 23 16.91 4.50 8.28
C GLN A 23 16.67 3.83 6.93
N THR A 24 17.61 2.98 6.53
CA THR A 24 17.41 2.04 5.43
C THR A 24 16.21 1.18 5.78
N SER A 25 15.08 1.45 5.13
CA SER A 25 13.91 0.57 5.19
C SER A 25 14.38 -0.82 4.78
N ALA A 26 14.23 -1.81 5.67
CA ALA A 26 14.44 -3.19 5.29
C ALA A 26 13.54 -3.50 4.10
N GLU A 27 14.14 -3.94 3.00
CA GLU A 27 13.41 -4.34 1.81
C GLU A 27 12.54 -5.54 2.19
N ILE A 28 11.22 -5.41 2.00
CA ILE A 28 10.29 -6.50 2.28
C ILE A 28 10.36 -7.44 1.08
N ASP A 29 11.08 -8.55 1.23
CA ASP A 29 11.13 -9.63 0.25
C ASP A 29 10.03 -10.66 0.57
N ILE A 30 9.02 -10.74 -0.31
CA ILE A 30 7.95 -11.75 -0.25
C ILE A 30 8.14 -12.66 -1.45
N THR A 31 8.55 -13.90 -1.22
CA THR A 31 8.72 -14.88 -2.29
C THR A 31 7.37 -15.30 -2.86
N PHE A 32 7.18 -15.19 -4.17
CA PHE A 32 6.01 -15.70 -4.88
C PHE A 32 6.39 -16.22 -6.27
N LYS A 33 5.54 -17.06 -6.85
CA LYS A 33 5.63 -17.50 -8.25
C LYS A 33 4.56 -16.79 -9.07
N LYS A 34 4.92 -16.33 -10.27
CA LYS A 34 4.00 -15.70 -11.22
C LYS A 34 3.80 -16.58 -12.44
N PHE A 35 2.55 -16.76 -12.83
CA PHE A 35 2.16 -17.47 -14.05
C PHE A 35 1.21 -16.60 -14.86
N VAL A 36 1.21 -16.77 -16.18
CA VAL A 36 0.19 -16.21 -17.06
C VAL A 36 -0.40 -17.38 -17.83
N LEU A 37 -1.70 -17.61 -17.66
CA LEU A 37 -2.42 -18.69 -18.32
C LEU A 37 -2.69 -18.34 -19.78
N HIS A 38 -3.04 -19.34 -20.59
CA HIS A 38 -3.35 -19.15 -22.02
C HIS A 38 -4.53 -18.18 -22.26
N ASN A 39 -5.45 -18.05 -21.31
CA ASN A 39 -6.57 -17.10 -21.37
C ASN A 39 -6.20 -15.67 -20.90
N GLY A 40 -4.92 -15.41 -20.59
CA GLY A 40 -4.42 -14.12 -20.13
C GLY A 40 -4.52 -13.87 -18.62
N LEU A 41 -5.10 -14.79 -17.84
CA LEU A 41 -5.18 -14.63 -16.39
C LEU A 41 -3.79 -14.73 -15.75
N THR A 42 -3.44 -13.73 -14.93
CA THR A 42 -2.20 -13.73 -14.14
C THR A 42 -2.45 -14.38 -12.78
N LEU A 43 -1.67 -15.41 -12.45
CA LEU A 43 -1.67 -16.06 -11.14
C LEU A 43 -0.43 -15.64 -10.37
N ILE A 44 -0.64 -15.23 -9.12
CA ILE A 44 0.42 -14.99 -8.13
C ILE A 44 0.23 -16.00 -7.01
N VAL A 45 1.25 -16.85 -6.79
CA VAL A 45 1.19 -17.94 -5.82
C VAL A 45 2.29 -17.75 -4.79
N HIS A 46 1.88 -17.55 -3.54
CA HIS A 46 2.75 -17.58 -2.37
C HIS A 46 2.44 -18.84 -1.56
N GLU A 47 3.46 -19.63 -1.29
CA GLU A 47 3.35 -20.90 -0.55
C GLU A 47 3.88 -20.72 0.87
N ASP A 48 3.04 -21.00 1.87
CA ASP A 48 3.38 -20.95 3.30
C ASP A 48 2.79 -22.17 4.01
N HIS A 49 3.63 -22.94 4.71
CA HIS A 49 3.24 -24.16 5.41
C HIS A 49 3.02 -23.97 6.93
N LYS A 50 2.96 -22.73 7.43
CA LYS A 50 2.74 -22.47 8.86
C LYS A 50 1.39 -22.94 9.37
N ALA A 51 0.38 -23.00 8.51
CA ALA A 51 -0.96 -23.50 8.85
C ALA A 51 -1.61 -24.17 7.63
N PRO A 52 -2.45 -25.22 7.82
CA PRO A 52 -3.13 -25.93 6.75
C PRO A 52 -4.37 -25.16 6.27
N ILE A 53 -4.18 -23.92 5.81
CA ILE A 53 -5.23 -23.04 5.30
C ILE A 53 -4.84 -22.47 3.94
N VAL A 54 -5.83 -22.08 3.15
CA VAL A 54 -5.60 -21.44 1.84
C VAL A 54 -6.43 -20.16 1.77
N ALA A 55 -5.80 -19.07 1.31
CA ALA A 55 -6.47 -17.83 0.97
C ALA A 55 -6.46 -17.66 -0.56
N VAL A 56 -7.62 -17.41 -1.14
CA VAL A 56 -7.77 -17.16 -2.58
C VAL A 56 -8.35 -15.76 -2.78
N ASN A 57 -7.70 -14.97 -3.62
CA ASN A 57 -8.16 -13.64 -3.99
C ASN A 57 -8.23 -13.54 -5.51
N VAL A 58 -9.30 -12.97 -6.03
CA VAL A 58 -9.48 -12.69 -7.46
C VAL A 58 -9.64 -11.18 -7.62
N TRP A 59 -8.80 -10.58 -8.45
CA TRP A 59 -8.75 -9.14 -8.63
C TRP A 59 -9.17 -8.80 -10.05
N TYR A 60 -10.24 -8.02 -10.18
CA TYR A 60 -10.67 -7.47 -11.46
C TYR A 60 -10.13 -6.05 -11.61
N HIS A 61 -9.57 -5.74 -12.78
CA HIS A 61 -9.07 -4.40 -13.08
C HIS A 61 -10.23 -3.45 -13.49
N VAL A 62 -11.21 -3.31 -12.60
CA VAL A 62 -12.41 -2.48 -12.77
C VAL A 62 -12.89 -1.98 -11.39
N GLY A 63 -13.58 -0.85 -11.37
CA GLY A 63 -14.15 -0.27 -10.14
C GLY A 63 -14.95 0.99 -10.44
N SER A 64 -15.35 1.74 -9.42
CA SER A 64 -16.14 2.97 -9.56
C SER A 64 -15.51 4.00 -10.51
N LYS A 65 -14.17 4.05 -10.56
CA LYS A 65 -13.40 4.89 -11.50
C LYS A 65 -13.72 4.61 -12.98
N SER A 66 -14.18 3.40 -13.30
CA SER A 66 -14.49 2.96 -14.67
C SER A 66 -15.93 3.27 -15.08
N GLU A 67 -16.73 3.86 -14.20
CA GLU A 67 -18.16 4.10 -14.43
C GLU A 67 -18.41 5.33 -15.30
N LYS A 68 -19.55 5.31 -16.02
CA LYS A 68 -20.00 6.45 -16.83
C LYS A 68 -20.90 7.36 -16.01
N PRO A 69 -20.92 8.68 -16.28
CA PRO A 69 -21.92 9.58 -15.71
C PRO A 69 -23.35 9.04 -15.93
N GLY A 70 -24.16 9.06 -14.88
CA GLY A 70 -25.52 8.51 -14.90
C GLY A 70 -25.61 6.97 -14.79
N LYS A 71 -24.49 6.26 -14.62
CA LYS A 71 -24.43 4.80 -14.40
C LYS A 71 -23.48 4.45 -13.25
N THR A 72 -23.69 5.10 -12.10
CA THR A 72 -22.85 4.94 -10.92
C THR A 72 -23.27 3.74 -10.08
N GLY A 73 -22.33 3.11 -9.38
CA GLY A 73 -22.57 1.98 -8.48
C GLY A 73 -22.68 0.63 -9.18
N PHE A 74 -22.41 0.55 -10.48
CA PHE A 74 -22.51 -0.68 -11.26
C PHE A 74 -21.41 -1.67 -10.87
N ALA A 75 -20.17 -1.21 -10.66
CA ALA A 75 -19.09 -2.10 -10.23
C ALA A 75 -19.44 -2.79 -8.90
N HIS A 76 -20.00 -2.01 -7.96
CA HIS A 76 -20.45 -2.51 -6.66
C HIS A 76 -21.69 -3.40 -6.77
N LEU A 77 -22.67 -3.04 -7.61
CA LEU A 77 -23.84 -3.87 -7.87
C LEU A 77 -23.42 -5.25 -8.41
N PHE A 78 -22.49 -5.30 -9.37
CA PHE A 78 -22.00 -6.57 -9.90
C PHE A 78 -21.29 -7.40 -8.83
N GLU A 79 -20.52 -6.79 -7.93
CA GLU A 79 -19.93 -7.49 -6.78
C GLU A 79 -21.01 -8.19 -5.93
N HIS A 80 -22.09 -7.49 -5.59
CA HIS A 80 -23.22 -8.10 -4.86
C HIS A 80 -23.85 -9.27 -5.63
N LEU A 81 -24.04 -9.09 -6.95
CA LEU A 81 -24.67 -10.12 -7.79
C LEU A 81 -23.79 -11.37 -7.96
N MET A 82 -22.46 -11.27 -7.79
CA MET A 82 -21.56 -12.43 -7.83
C MET A 82 -21.91 -13.49 -6.77
N PHE A 83 -22.60 -13.11 -5.69
CA PHE A 83 -23.06 -14.02 -4.64
C PHE A 83 -24.50 -14.51 -4.83
N GLY A 84 -25.15 -14.14 -5.94
CA GLY A 84 -26.53 -14.55 -6.26
C GLY A 84 -26.66 -15.96 -6.85
N GLY A 85 -25.56 -16.62 -7.20
CA GLY A 85 -25.53 -17.96 -7.78
C GLY A 85 -24.69 -18.04 -9.05
N SER A 86 -24.31 -19.26 -9.43
CA SER A 86 -23.60 -19.57 -10.68
C SER A 86 -24.24 -20.79 -11.34
N GLU A 87 -23.88 -21.07 -12.60
CA GLU A 87 -24.32 -22.28 -13.31
C GLU A 87 -23.97 -23.58 -12.56
N HIS A 88 -22.88 -23.57 -11.80
CA HIS A 88 -22.33 -24.73 -11.11
C HIS A 88 -22.49 -24.65 -9.58
N ALA A 89 -23.44 -23.86 -9.09
CA ALA A 89 -23.72 -23.65 -7.67
C ALA A 89 -24.65 -24.72 -7.08
#